data_AF-A0A4Q3CT00-F1
#
_entry.id   AF-A0A4Q3CT00-F1
#
_cell.length_a   1.000
_cell.length_b   1.000
_cell.length_c   1.000
_cell.angle_alpha   90.00
_cell.angle_beta   90.00
_cell.angle_gamma   90.00
#
_symmetry.space_group_name_H-M   'P 1'
#
loop_
_entity.id
_entity.type
_entity.pdbx_description
1 polymer ?
#
loop_
_entity_poly.entity_id
_entity_poly.type
_entity_poly.pdbx_seq_one_letter_code
_entity_poly.pdbx_strand_id
1 'polypeptide(L)'
;MTAVSEPIAETAPPRRRIGITSAVWIGVIALAVTFAAVTYFTITGEGDSQRLLTPPVVALLLIANLLPGVALLVLIGRHIARRRSASAGMGGGSGLHVRLVAIFSVLAAVPVLLVTLVSSLLFQYGVEFWFSDRARGMLENAQSLAQSSYQQLLGEVGKHTTAMAGDLGAGLREAPIDSLDFTQFFARQVYYRSLSEAVIFTVTPAGAIDTVALVNPYERDLAKEIDPKLIAQIKDDQASTGASGDRIRAIELQLERARALHQRAIIGQHQLGAPGLRAHLAHVRKPAGID
;
A
#
# COMPACT_ATOMS: atom_id res chain seq x y z
N MET A 1 75.16 22.55 77.90
CA MET A 1 75.09 22.19 76.47
C MET A 1 73.64 22.00 76.10
N THR A 2 73.00 23.05 75.58
CA THR A 2 71.61 23.08 75.11
C THR A 2 71.61 22.71 73.63
N ALA A 3 71.07 21.54 73.29
CA ALA A 3 70.85 21.17 71.89
C ALA A 3 69.55 21.82 71.41
N VAL A 4 69.70 22.84 70.56
CA VAL A 4 68.61 23.43 69.77
C VAL A 4 68.30 22.48 68.62
N SER A 5 67.06 22.01 68.52
CA SER A 5 66.57 21.26 67.36
C SER A 5 65.81 22.23 66.46
N GLU A 6 66.42 22.64 65.35
CA GLU A 6 65.70 23.33 64.28
C GLU A 6 64.77 22.34 63.54
N PRO A 7 63.46 22.63 63.40
CA PRO A 7 62.59 21.83 62.54
C PRO A 7 62.75 22.29 61.09
N ILE A 8 63.20 21.39 60.22
CA ILE A 8 63.25 21.61 58.77
C ILE A 8 61.81 21.64 58.24
N ALA A 9 61.34 22.83 57.87
CA ALA A 9 60.06 23.00 57.17
C ALA A 9 60.24 22.61 55.70
N GLU A 10 59.93 21.36 55.35
CA GLU A 10 59.82 20.93 53.97
C GLU A 10 58.48 21.40 53.38
N THR A 11 58.50 22.53 52.67
CA THR A 11 57.34 23.00 51.91
C THR A 11 57.20 22.19 50.61
N ALA A 12 56.51 21.05 50.69
CA ALA A 12 56.12 20.30 49.50
C ALA A 12 55.10 21.12 48.68
N PRO A 13 55.31 21.33 47.35
CA PRO A 13 54.37 22.10 46.54
C PRO A 13 53.03 21.36 46.37
N PRO A 14 51.89 22.07 46.37
CA PRO A 14 50.58 21.44 46.19
C PRO A 14 50.48 20.85 44.77
N ARG A 15 50.44 19.52 44.67
CA ARG A 15 50.12 18.81 43.42
C ARG A 15 48.67 19.08 43.05
N ARG A 16 48.45 20.10 42.23
CA ARG A 16 47.15 20.43 41.62
C ARG A 16 46.74 19.29 40.68
N ARG A 17 46.10 18.25 41.24
CA ARG A 17 45.43 17.21 40.45
C ARG A 17 44.24 17.86 39.75
N ILE A 18 44.47 18.40 38.56
CA ILE A 18 43.38 18.72 37.63
C ILE A 18 42.71 17.38 37.33
N GLY A 19 41.61 17.11 38.04
CA GLY A 19 40.92 15.83 37.97
C GLY A 19 40.42 15.62 36.55
N ILE A 20 40.74 14.47 35.97
CA ILE A 20 40.27 14.00 34.65
C ILE A 20 38.76 14.23 34.47
N THR A 21 37.99 14.20 35.57
CA THR A 21 36.57 14.56 35.61
C THR A 21 36.26 15.96 35.09
N SER A 22 37.02 17.00 35.45
CA SER A 22 36.73 18.37 35.03
C SER A 22 37.01 18.58 33.54
N ALA A 23 38.04 17.93 33.01
CA ALA A 23 38.35 17.95 31.58
C ALA A 23 37.25 17.24 30.75
N VAL A 24 36.71 16.12 31.23
CA VAL A 24 35.60 15.41 30.58
C VAL A 24 34.33 16.26 30.55
N TRP A 25 34.00 16.97 31.63
CA TRP A 25 32.84 17.87 31.66
C TRP A 25 32.97 19.00 30.63
N ILE A 26 34.13 19.66 30.58
CA ILE A 26 34.39 20.73 29.62
C ILE A 26 34.31 20.20 28.19
N GLY A 27 34.90 19.03 27.92
CA GLY A 27 34.86 18.40 26.60
C GLY A 27 33.45 18.07 26.11
N VAL A 28 32.62 17.48 26.98
CA VAL A 28 31.23 17.11 26.62
C VAL A 28 30.35 18.35 26.43
N ILE A 29 30.50 19.37 27.29
CA ILE A 29 29.77 20.65 27.12
C ILE A 29 30.19 21.32 25.82
N ALA A 30 31.50 21.40 25.52
CA ALA A 30 32.00 21.97 24.29
C ALA A 30 31.42 21.24 23.07
N LEU A 31 31.43 19.90 23.08
CA LEU A 31 30.86 19.08 22.02
C LEU A 31 29.35 19.34 21.82
N ALA A 32 28.59 19.41 22.92
CA ALA A 32 27.15 19.71 22.87
C ALA A 32 26.88 21.09 22.26
N VAL A 33 27.64 22.10 22.68
CA VAL A 33 27.51 23.47 22.17
C VAL A 33 27.90 23.53 20.69
N THR A 34 28.97 22.84 20.28
CA THR A 34 29.38 22.76 18.87
C THR A 34 28.28 22.15 18.01
N PHE A 35 27.73 20.99 18.38
CA PHE A 35 26.67 20.36 17.59
C PHE A 35 25.37 21.16 17.57
N ALA A 36 25.00 21.78 18.69
CA ALA A 36 23.85 22.68 18.76
C ALA A 36 24.04 23.89 17.84
N ALA A 37 25.24 24.50 17.84
CA ALA A 37 25.58 25.61 16.96
C ALA A 37 25.55 25.19 15.48
N VAL A 38 26.19 24.08 15.12
CA VAL A 38 26.15 23.54 13.75
C VAL A 38 24.71 23.34 13.30
N THR A 39 23.87 22.74 14.14
CA THR A 39 22.46 22.48 13.82
C THR A 39 21.66 23.76 13.65
N TYR A 40 21.86 24.73 14.54
CA TYR A 40 21.24 26.04 14.44
C TYR A 40 21.63 26.75 13.14
N PHE A 41 22.93 26.79 12.81
CA PHE A 41 23.41 27.40 11.57
C PHE A 41 22.99 26.66 10.31
N THR A 42 22.87 25.34 10.33
CA THR A 42 22.31 24.58 9.19
C THR A 42 20.84 24.92 9.00
N ILE A 43 20.02 24.86 10.07
CA ILE A 43 18.58 25.12 9.97
C ILE A 43 18.28 26.58 9.63
N THR A 44 19.02 27.54 10.18
CA THR A 44 18.80 28.99 9.96
C THR A 44 19.56 29.55 8.76
N GLY A 45 20.68 28.94 8.37
CA GLY A 45 21.52 29.37 7.24
C GLY A 45 20.93 29.01 5.87
N GLU A 46 20.10 27.96 5.79
CA GLU A 46 19.29 27.64 4.61
C GLU A 46 18.01 28.49 4.55
N GLY A 47 18.19 29.81 4.67
CA GLY A 47 17.17 30.86 4.75
C GLY A 47 16.28 31.06 3.51
N ASP A 48 15.97 30.01 2.76
CA ASP A 48 14.92 29.99 1.76
C ASP A 48 13.96 28.84 2.08
N SER A 49 12.78 29.18 2.61
CA SER A 49 11.76 28.28 3.17
C SER A 49 11.22 27.21 2.20
N GLN A 50 11.81 27.05 1.02
CA GLN A 50 11.42 26.14 -0.04
C GLN A 50 12.35 24.93 -0.22
N ARG A 51 13.54 24.91 0.41
CA ARG A 51 14.38 23.69 0.45
C ARG A 51 14.20 22.97 1.77
N LEU A 52 13.31 21.97 1.77
CA LEU A 52 13.25 20.99 2.84
C LEU A 52 14.62 20.29 2.94
N LEU A 53 15.27 20.37 4.10
CA LEU A 53 16.49 19.62 4.38
C LEU A 53 16.25 18.15 4.03
N THR A 54 17.19 17.53 3.30
CA THR A 54 17.07 16.12 2.94
C THR A 54 16.94 15.29 4.23
N PRO A 55 15.98 14.34 4.33
CA PRO A 55 15.75 13.57 5.54
C PRO A 55 17.01 12.96 6.21
N PRO A 56 18.06 12.51 5.48
CA PRO A 56 19.30 12.04 6.08
C PRO A 56 20.07 13.12 6.83
N VAL A 57 20.06 14.38 6.35
CA VAL A 57 20.74 15.51 6.99
C VAL A 57 20.06 15.83 8.32
N VAL A 58 18.73 15.91 8.33
CA VAL A 58 17.96 16.16 9.56
C VAL A 58 18.20 15.06 10.60
N ALA A 59 18.20 13.80 10.17
CA ALA A 59 18.42 12.67 11.04
C ALA A 59 19.86 12.62 11.58
N LEU A 60 20.86 12.94 10.76
CA LEU A 60 22.26 13.02 11.18
C LEU A 60 22.46 14.15 12.18
N LEU A 61 21.85 15.32 11.94
CA LEU A 61 21.83 16.42 12.91
C LEU A 61 21.18 15.99 14.23
N LEU A 62 20.06 15.28 14.20
CA LEU A 62 19.41 14.76 15.41
C LEU A 62 20.31 13.80 16.19
N ILE A 63 20.92 12.82 15.52
CA ILE A 63 21.85 11.86 16.16
C ILE A 63 23.06 12.61 16.75
N ALA A 64 23.61 13.56 16.01
CA ALA A 64 24.76 14.36 16.41
C ALA A 64 24.48 15.23 17.64
N ASN A 65 23.25 15.73 17.83
CA ASN A 65 22.84 16.41 19.06
C ASN A 65 22.50 15.44 20.20
N LEU A 66 21.96 14.27 19.88
CA LEU A 66 21.51 13.31 20.88
C LEU A 66 22.69 12.67 21.64
N LEU A 67 23.79 12.36 20.95
CA LEU A 67 25.01 11.81 21.56
C LEU A 67 25.54 12.65 22.74
N PRO A 68 25.87 13.94 22.55
CA PRO A 68 26.35 14.80 23.63
C PRO A 68 25.25 15.11 24.65
N GLY A 69 23.97 15.18 24.23
CA GLY A 69 22.84 15.37 25.13
C GLY A 69 22.68 14.23 26.15
N VAL A 70 22.77 12.98 25.69
CA VAL A 70 22.73 11.79 26.56
C VAL A 70 23.98 11.75 27.46
N ALA A 71 25.16 12.07 26.92
CA ALA A 71 26.38 12.14 27.72
C ALA A 71 26.28 13.19 28.85
N LEU A 72 25.72 14.38 28.58
CA LEU A 72 25.44 15.40 29.59
C LEU A 72 24.47 14.89 30.65
N LEU A 73 23.38 14.24 30.25
CA LEU A 73 22.40 13.66 31.18
C LEU A 73 23.05 12.66 32.15
N VAL A 74 23.91 11.78 31.64
CA VAL A 74 24.66 10.80 32.45
C VAL A 74 25.65 11.49 33.40
N LEU A 75 26.38 12.50 32.92
CA LEU A 75 27.32 13.26 33.76
C LEU A 75 26.60 14.00 34.89
N ILE A 76 25.48 14.67 34.58
CA ILE A 76 24.64 15.36 35.56
C ILE A 76 24.10 14.36 36.58
N GLY A 77 23.55 13.23 36.14
CA GLY A 77 23.07 12.16 37.02
C GLY A 77 24.17 11.65 37.97
N ARG A 78 25.37 11.42 37.45
CA ARG A 78 26.54 11.02 38.25
C ARG A 78 26.94 12.07 39.28
N HIS A 79 26.91 13.35 38.92
CA HIS A 79 27.27 14.45 39.82
C HIS A 79 26.27 14.60 40.97
N ILE A 80 24.98 14.53 40.66
CA ILE A 80 23.91 14.57 41.67
C ILE A 80 24.03 13.37 42.61
N ALA A 81 24.26 12.17 42.09
CA ALA A 81 24.44 10.96 42.90
C ALA A 81 25.64 11.09 43.86
N ARG A 82 26.77 11.63 43.39
CA ARG A 82 27.97 11.86 44.21
C ARG A 82 27.77 12.92 45.29
N ARG A 83 27.05 14.02 44.97
CA ARG A 83 26.71 15.04 45.96
C ARG A 83 25.80 14.46 47.04
N ARG A 84 24.78 13.68 46.68
CA ARG A 84 23.93 13.00 47.66
C ARG A 84 24.69 12.01 48.54
N SER A 85 25.65 11.25 47.98
CA SER A 85 26.47 10.36 48.80
C SER A 85 27.42 11.09 49.76
N ALA A 86 27.84 12.32 49.42
CA ALA A 86 28.68 13.13 50.29
C ALA A 86 27.87 13.85 51.39
N SER A 87 26.62 14.20 51.10
CA SER A 87 25.71 14.84 52.08
C SER A 87 25.04 13.83 53.02
N ALA A 88 24.90 12.58 52.63
CA ALA A 88 24.45 11.49 53.50
C ALA A 88 25.64 10.97 54.32
N GLY A 89 25.92 11.59 55.47
CA GLY A 89 27.01 11.23 56.38
C GLY A 89 26.89 9.85 57.03
N MET A 90 26.97 8.77 56.25
CA MET A 90 26.89 7.39 56.74
C MET A 90 28.17 6.63 56.38
N GLY A 91 28.89 6.23 57.43
CA GLY A 91 30.12 5.45 57.35
C GLY A 91 29.96 4.10 56.65
N GLY A 92 31.04 3.69 55.98
CA GLY A 92 31.36 2.27 55.71
C GLY A 92 30.75 1.59 54.48
N GLY A 93 29.49 1.84 54.10
CA GLY A 93 28.79 0.97 53.10
C GLY A 93 28.21 1.63 51.85
N SER A 94 28.21 2.96 51.76
CA SER A 94 27.31 3.74 50.87
C SER A 94 27.71 3.86 49.39
N GLY A 95 28.84 3.26 48.96
CA GLY A 95 29.34 3.38 47.59
C GLY A 95 28.84 2.33 46.59
N LEU A 96 28.32 1.20 47.09
CA LEU A 96 28.03 0.03 46.25
C LEU A 96 26.73 0.23 45.44
N HIS A 97 25.69 0.77 46.07
CA HIS A 97 24.44 1.11 45.39
C HIS A 97 24.65 2.14 44.27
N VAL A 98 25.51 3.14 44.50
CA VAL A 98 25.85 4.16 43.49
C VAL A 98 26.63 3.55 42.32
N ARG A 99 27.56 2.63 42.56
CA ARG A 99 28.30 1.91 41.50
C ARG A 99 27.38 1.01 40.68
N LEU A 100 26.46 0.30 41.34
CA LEU A 100 25.50 -0.58 40.68
C LEU A 100 24.53 0.22 39.80
N VAL A 101 23.95 1.31 40.34
CA VAL A 101 23.06 2.21 39.57
C VAL A 101 23.79 2.80 38.38
N ALA A 102 25.07 3.19 38.51
CA ALA A 102 25.85 3.71 37.39
C ALA A 102 26.07 2.67 36.28
N ILE A 103 26.41 1.42 36.62
CA ILE A 103 26.59 0.34 35.64
C ILE A 103 25.25 0.02 34.98
N PHE A 104 24.17 -0.04 35.74
CA PHE A 104 22.83 -0.32 35.23
C PHE A 104 22.34 0.78 34.28
N SER A 105 22.56 2.07 34.60
CA SER A 105 22.23 3.18 33.69
C SER A 105 23.01 3.11 32.38
N VAL A 106 24.30 2.77 32.42
CA VAL A 106 25.10 2.61 31.19
C VAL A 106 24.59 1.43 30.37
N LEU A 107 24.35 0.29 31.03
CA LEU A 107 23.83 -0.91 30.37
C LEU A 107 22.44 -0.69 29.76
N ALA A 108 21.59 0.11 30.41
CA ALA A 108 20.27 0.49 29.91
C ALA A 108 20.32 1.52 28.76
N ALA A 109 21.34 2.39 28.71
CA ALA A 109 21.47 3.42 27.68
C ALA A 109 21.90 2.85 26.31
N VAL A 110 22.78 1.84 26.30
CA VAL A 110 23.28 1.20 25.07
C VAL A 110 22.15 0.71 24.14
N PRO A 111 21.17 -0.10 24.59
CA PRO A 111 20.11 -0.58 23.71
C PRO A 111 19.20 0.55 23.21
N VAL A 112 18.94 1.57 24.03
CA VAL A 112 18.16 2.74 23.60
C VAL A 112 18.86 3.46 22.45
N LEU A 113 20.16 3.71 22.57
CA LEU A 113 20.95 4.36 21.51
C LEU A 113 20.98 3.51 20.23
N LEU A 114 21.13 2.19 20.36
CA LEU A 114 21.11 1.27 19.21
C LEU A 114 19.76 1.33 18.50
N VAL A 115 18.65 1.22 19.23
CA VAL A 115 17.30 1.29 18.66
C VAL A 115 17.06 2.64 17.98
N THR A 116 17.46 3.75 18.59
CA THR A 116 17.31 5.08 17.98
C THR A 116 18.11 5.20 16.68
N LEU A 117 19.35 4.69 16.65
CA LEU A 117 20.19 4.70 15.46
C LEU A 117 19.59 3.84 14.34
N VAL A 118 19.23 2.60 14.65
CA VAL A 118 18.65 1.66 13.66
C VAL A 118 17.31 2.17 13.15
N SER A 119 16.45 2.67 14.03
CA SER A 119 15.15 3.24 13.61
C SER A 119 15.33 4.45 12.70
N SER A 120 16.31 5.30 12.99
CA SER A 120 16.64 6.46 12.14
C SER A 120 17.14 6.02 10.76
N LEU A 121 18.06 5.06 10.70
CA LEU A 121 18.57 4.51 9.44
C LEU A 121 17.47 3.80 8.65
N LEU A 122 16.63 3.00 9.32
CA LEU A 122 15.52 2.29 8.69
C LEU A 122 14.49 3.26 8.14
N PHE A 123 14.21 4.36 8.84
CA PHE A 123 13.31 5.38 8.33
C PHE A 123 13.90 6.09 7.10
N GLN A 124 15.20 6.42 7.12
CA GLN A 124 15.88 7.06 5.99
C GLN A 124 15.88 6.16 4.74
N TYR A 125 16.41 4.93 4.85
CA TYR A 125 16.56 4.04 3.70
C TYR A 125 15.28 3.27 3.36
N GLY A 126 14.45 2.95 4.35
CA GLY A 126 13.22 2.20 4.16
C GLY A 126 12.22 2.99 3.33
N VAL A 127 11.99 4.27 3.66
CA VAL A 127 11.09 5.14 2.88
C VAL A 127 11.60 5.26 1.45
N GLU A 128 12.88 5.54 1.24
CA GLU A 128 13.46 5.63 -0.11
C GLU A 128 13.30 4.33 -0.92
N PHE A 129 13.41 3.17 -0.27
CA PHE A 129 13.18 1.87 -0.90
C PHE A 129 11.71 1.68 -1.35
N TRP A 130 10.74 1.94 -0.47
CA TRP A 130 9.31 1.77 -0.78
C TRP A 130 8.79 2.80 -1.79
N PHE A 131 9.41 3.97 -1.88
CA PHE A 131 9.06 5.03 -2.83
C PHE A 131 10.00 5.10 -4.06
N SER A 132 10.88 4.11 -4.20
CA SER A 132 11.84 4.06 -5.31
C SER A 132 11.14 3.99 -6.66
N ASP A 133 11.87 4.39 -7.71
CA ASP A 133 11.39 4.28 -9.10
C ASP A 133 10.99 2.84 -9.46
N ARG A 134 11.57 1.83 -8.79
CA ARG A 134 11.18 0.43 -8.95
C ARG A 134 9.78 0.15 -8.39
N ALA A 135 9.46 0.66 -7.20
CA ALA A 135 8.12 0.51 -6.63
C ALA A 135 7.08 1.27 -7.46
N ARG A 136 7.41 2.50 -7.88
CA ARG A 136 6.56 3.30 -8.77
C ARG A 136 6.32 2.61 -10.11
N GLY A 137 7.40 2.13 -10.75
CA GLY A 137 7.31 1.40 -12.01
C GLY A 137 6.49 0.11 -11.89
N MET A 138 6.54 -0.58 -10.75
CA MET A 138 5.67 -1.75 -10.51
C MET A 138 4.19 -1.36 -10.45
N LEU A 139 3.84 -0.26 -9.77
CA LEU A 139 2.47 0.26 -9.73
C LEU A 139 2.00 0.70 -11.12
N GLU A 140 2.82 1.44 -11.86
CA GLU A 140 2.52 1.89 -13.23
C GLU A 140 2.32 0.70 -14.18
N ASN A 141 3.16 -0.34 -14.07
CA ASN A 141 3.01 -1.57 -14.83
C ASN A 141 1.73 -2.34 -14.44
N ALA A 142 1.40 -2.43 -13.16
CA ALA A 142 0.17 -3.06 -12.70
C ALA A 142 -1.08 -2.32 -13.20
N GLN A 143 -1.04 -0.97 -13.18
CA GLN A 143 -2.10 -0.13 -13.74
C GLN A 143 -2.22 -0.33 -15.26
N SER A 144 -1.09 -0.34 -15.98
CA SER A 144 -1.05 -0.59 -17.43
C SER A 144 -1.59 -1.98 -17.79
N LEU A 145 -1.23 -3.01 -17.01
CA LEU A 145 -1.76 -4.36 -17.15
C LEU A 145 -3.27 -4.42 -16.89
N ALA A 146 -3.76 -3.76 -15.84
CA ALA A 146 -5.19 -3.70 -15.54
C ALA A 146 -5.97 -2.97 -16.65
N GLN A 147 -5.44 -1.85 -17.14
CA GLN A 147 -6.08 -1.07 -18.20
C GLN A 147 -6.07 -1.82 -19.54
N SER A 148 -4.95 -2.44 -19.91
CA SER A 148 -4.86 -3.26 -21.13
C SER A 148 -5.75 -4.49 -21.06
N SER A 149 -5.78 -5.20 -19.93
CA SER A 149 -6.69 -6.34 -19.72
C SER A 149 -8.16 -5.92 -19.79
N TYR A 150 -8.52 -4.77 -19.22
CA TYR A 150 -9.86 -4.22 -19.33
C TYR A 150 -10.26 -3.91 -20.79
N GLN A 151 -9.38 -3.27 -21.56
CA GLN A 151 -9.62 -3.00 -22.99
C GLN A 151 -9.70 -4.28 -23.82
N GLN A 152 -8.90 -5.30 -23.49
CA GLN A 152 -8.99 -6.62 -24.11
C GLN A 152 -10.34 -7.27 -23.86
N LEU A 153 -10.82 -7.27 -22.61
CA LEU A 153 -12.12 -7.83 -22.25
C LEU A 153 -13.29 -7.09 -22.94
N LEU A 154 -13.22 -5.76 -23.05
CA LEU A 154 -14.20 -4.98 -23.83
C LEU A 154 -14.25 -5.45 -25.30
N GLY A 155 -13.08 -5.58 -25.93
CA GLY A 155 -12.96 -6.06 -27.30
C GLY A 155 -13.43 -7.51 -27.48
N GLU A 156 -13.11 -8.39 -26.54
CA GLU A 156 -13.54 -9.80 -26.56
C GLU A 156 -15.05 -9.93 -26.43
N VAL A 157 -15.68 -9.26 -25.44
CA VAL A 157 -17.13 -9.30 -25.26
C VAL A 157 -17.84 -8.72 -26.48
N GLY A 158 -17.34 -7.62 -27.05
CA GLY A 158 -17.85 -7.07 -28.31
C GLY A 158 -17.82 -8.09 -29.45
N LYS A 159 -16.64 -8.66 -29.74
CA LYS A 159 -16.47 -9.68 -30.80
C LYS A 159 -17.34 -10.92 -30.58
N HIS A 160 -17.43 -11.39 -29.33
CA HIS A 160 -18.25 -12.53 -28.97
C HIS A 160 -19.74 -12.25 -29.19
N THR A 161 -20.22 -11.06 -28.82
CA THR A 161 -21.62 -10.66 -29.04
C THR A 161 -21.93 -10.51 -30.53
N THR A 162 -21.09 -9.85 -31.33
CA THR A 162 -21.31 -9.75 -32.78
C THR A 162 -21.31 -11.13 -33.47
N ALA A 163 -20.34 -11.99 -33.15
CA ALA A 163 -20.32 -13.35 -33.69
C ALA A 163 -21.54 -14.17 -33.22
N MET A 164 -21.95 -14.01 -31.97
CA MET A 164 -23.12 -14.67 -31.41
C MET A 164 -24.41 -14.20 -32.08
N ALA A 165 -24.53 -12.92 -32.44
CA ALA A 165 -25.67 -12.42 -33.20
C ALA A 165 -25.77 -13.05 -34.59
N GLY A 166 -24.64 -13.19 -35.29
CA GLY A 166 -24.58 -13.92 -36.57
C GLY A 166 -25.04 -15.38 -36.44
N ASP A 167 -24.48 -16.10 -35.46
CA ASP A 167 -24.80 -17.50 -35.18
C ASP A 167 -26.28 -17.68 -34.78
N LEU A 168 -26.83 -16.79 -33.96
CA LEU A 168 -28.23 -16.84 -33.54
C LEU A 168 -29.18 -16.53 -34.70
N GLY A 169 -28.85 -15.59 -35.58
CA GLY A 169 -29.63 -15.34 -36.80
C GLY A 169 -29.62 -16.52 -37.77
N ALA A 170 -28.55 -17.32 -37.79
CA ALA A 170 -28.53 -18.59 -38.51
C ALA A 170 -29.41 -19.64 -37.80
N GLY A 171 -29.25 -19.82 -36.50
CA GLY A 171 -30.04 -20.77 -35.71
C GLY A 171 -31.56 -20.50 -35.75
N LEU A 172 -31.96 -19.24 -35.78
CA LEU A 172 -33.38 -18.83 -35.90
C LEU A 172 -34.01 -19.19 -37.26
N ARG A 173 -33.20 -19.50 -38.28
CA ARG A 173 -33.70 -20.01 -39.57
C ARG A 173 -33.92 -21.52 -39.56
N GLU A 174 -33.30 -22.23 -38.61
CA GLU A 174 -33.39 -23.68 -38.49
C GLU A 174 -34.43 -24.11 -37.46
N ALA A 175 -34.52 -23.39 -36.34
CA ALA A 175 -35.42 -23.72 -35.23
C ALA A 175 -36.15 -22.47 -34.71
N PRO A 176 -37.44 -22.60 -34.33
CA PRO A 176 -38.17 -21.53 -33.65
C PRO A 176 -37.51 -21.13 -32.33
N ILE A 177 -37.60 -19.85 -31.95
CA ILE A 177 -36.96 -19.31 -30.73
C ILE A 177 -37.48 -19.96 -29.43
N ASP A 178 -38.71 -20.43 -29.43
CA ASP A 178 -39.41 -21.12 -28.34
C ASP A 178 -39.12 -22.63 -28.29
N SER A 179 -38.35 -23.16 -29.25
CA SER A 179 -37.97 -24.57 -29.26
C SER A 179 -36.89 -24.90 -28.22
N LEU A 180 -36.92 -26.15 -27.73
CA LEU A 180 -35.86 -26.67 -26.85
C LEU A 180 -34.50 -26.65 -27.56
N ASP A 181 -34.46 -26.94 -28.86
CA ASP A 181 -33.24 -26.98 -29.66
C ASP A 181 -32.57 -25.60 -29.73
N PHE A 182 -33.36 -24.54 -29.98
CA PHE A 182 -32.85 -23.17 -29.99
C PHE A 182 -32.36 -22.75 -28.60
N THR A 183 -33.11 -23.08 -27.55
CA THR A 183 -32.73 -22.77 -26.16
C THR A 183 -31.39 -23.43 -25.78
N GLN A 184 -31.19 -24.70 -26.14
CA GLN A 184 -29.92 -25.40 -25.92
C GLN A 184 -28.78 -24.86 -26.79
N PHE A 185 -29.08 -24.44 -28.02
CA PHE A 185 -28.12 -23.75 -28.88
C PHE A 185 -27.67 -22.42 -28.26
N PHE A 186 -28.61 -21.57 -27.82
CA PHE A 186 -28.33 -20.30 -27.16
C PHE A 186 -27.50 -20.48 -25.89
N ALA A 187 -27.85 -21.43 -25.02
CA ALA A 187 -27.07 -21.74 -23.83
C ALA A 187 -25.62 -22.18 -24.15
N ARG A 188 -25.43 -23.00 -25.20
CA ARG A 188 -24.08 -23.39 -25.67
C ARG A 188 -23.30 -22.20 -26.22
N GLN A 189 -23.95 -21.28 -26.94
CA GLN A 189 -23.33 -20.07 -27.48
C GLN A 189 -22.76 -19.19 -26.36
N VAL A 190 -23.53 -19.00 -25.27
CA VAL A 190 -23.09 -18.28 -24.06
C VAL A 190 -21.91 -19.00 -23.40
N TYR A 191 -22.02 -20.32 -23.21
CA TYR A 191 -21.00 -21.13 -22.56
C TYR A 191 -19.66 -21.14 -23.32
N TYR A 192 -19.67 -21.38 -24.64
CA TYR A 192 -18.45 -21.47 -25.44
C TYR A 192 -17.73 -20.13 -25.61
N ARG A 193 -18.45 -19.01 -25.45
CA ARG A 193 -17.89 -17.66 -25.48
C ARG A 193 -17.50 -17.12 -24.11
N SER A 194 -17.59 -17.94 -23.07
CA SER A 194 -17.29 -17.55 -21.68
C SER A 194 -18.07 -16.31 -21.22
N LEU A 195 -19.26 -16.10 -21.79
CA LEU A 195 -20.19 -15.07 -21.34
C LEU A 195 -20.87 -15.56 -20.06
N SER A 196 -21.01 -14.66 -19.10
CA SER A 196 -21.65 -14.95 -17.81
C SER A 196 -23.18 -14.96 -17.96
N GLU A 197 -23.70 -14.08 -18.80
CA GLU A 197 -25.12 -13.87 -19.07
C GLU A 197 -25.32 -13.47 -20.53
N ALA A 198 -26.51 -13.78 -21.06
CA ALA A 198 -26.96 -13.19 -22.30
C ALA A 198 -28.48 -13.04 -22.36
N VAL A 199 -28.94 -12.02 -23.07
CA VAL A 199 -30.37 -11.81 -23.34
C VAL A 199 -30.59 -11.48 -24.81
N ILE A 200 -31.61 -12.09 -25.40
CA ILE A 200 -32.19 -11.70 -26.68
C ILE A 200 -33.45 -10.91 -26.37
N PHE A 201 -33.53 -9.68 -26.89
CA PHE A 201 -34.67 -8.82 -26.66
C PHE A 201 -35.13 -8.15 -27.96
N THR A 202 -36.39 -7.74 -27.98
CA THR A 202 -36.95 -6.89 -29.03
C THR A 202 -37.25 -5.51 -28.46
N VAL A 203 -37.14 -4.49 -29.31
CA VAL A 203 -37.55 -3.13 -28.96
C VAL A 203 -38.84 -2.84 -29.69
N THR A 204 -39.92 -2.63 -28.94
CA THR A 204 -41.21 -2.22 -29.51
C THR A 204 -41.15 -0.77 -30.02
N PRO A 205 -42.02 -0.35 -30.94
CA PRO A 205 -42.09 1.05 -31.40
C PRO A 205 -42.33 2.08 -30.28
N ALA A 206 -42.93 1.64 -29.17
CA ALA A 206 -43.13 2.46 -27.97
C ALA A 206 -41.88 2.56 -27.07
N GLY A 207 -40.76 1.92 -27.45
CA GLY A 207 -39.52 1.89 -26.69
C GLY A 207 -39.49 0.87 -25.54
N ALA A 208 -40.54 0.05 -25.38
CA ALA A 208 -40.53 -1.02 -24.39
C ALA A 208 -39.65 -2.19 -24.86
N ILE A 209 -38.87 -2.75 -23.94
CA ILE A 209 -37.98 -3.88 -24.17
C ILE A 209 -38.71 -5.17 -23.79
N ASP A 210 -38.86 -6.08 -24.75
CA ASP A 210 -39.46 -7.39 -24.55
C ASP A 210 -38.38 -8.48 -24.64
N THR A 211 -38.30 -9.34 -23.62
CA THR A 211 -37.25 -10.35 -23.52
C THR A 211 -37.73 -11.64 -24.16
N VAL A 212 -37.02 -12.11 -25.18
CA VAL A 212 -37.42 -13.28 -25.96
C VAL A 212 -36.68 -14.54 -25.55
N ALA A 213 -35.40 -14.43 -25.16
CA ALA A 213 -34.62 -15.55 -24.63
C ALA A 213 -33.57 -15.04 -23.62
N LEU A 214 -33.28 -15.83 -22.59
CA LEU A 214 -32.45 -15.40 -21.46
C LEU A 214 -31.57 -16.55 -20.94
N VAL A 215 -30.28 -16.27 -20.73
CA VAL A 215 -29.38 -17.07 -19.91
C VAL A 215 -28.92 -16.19 -18.76
N ASN A 216 -29.46 -16.45 -17.58
CA ASN A 216 -29.30 -15.62 -16.39
C ASN A 216 -29.09 -16.47 -15.13
N PRO A 217 -27.89 -17.03 -14.94
CA PRO A 217 -27.58 -17.84 -13.76
C PRO A 217 -27.56 -17.03 -12.45
N TYR A 218 -27.57 -15.70 -12.52
CA TYR A 218 -27.54 -14.81 -11.36
C TYR A 218 -28.92 -14.21 -11.01
N GLU A 219 -29.99 -14.64 -11.69
CA GLU A 219 -31.39 -14.23 -11.45
C GLU A 219 -31.63 -12.70 -11.42
N ARG A 220 -30.86 -11.94 -12.21
CA ARG A 220 -30.97 -10.47 -12.29
C ARG A 220 -32.02 -9.99 -13.28
N ASP A 221 -32.52 -8.78 -13.06
CA ASP A 221 -33.41 -8.10 -14.02
C ASP A 221 -32.58 -7.42 -15.13
N LEU A 222 -32.17 -8.21 -16.13
CA LEU A 222 -31.33 -7.73 -17.23
C LEU A 222 -32.01 -6.63 -18.05
N ALA A 223 -33.34 -6.53 -18.05
CA ALA A 223 -34.08 -5.51 -18.78
C ALA A 223 -33.86 -4.10 -18.19
N LYS A 224 -33.74 -3.98 -16.86
CA LYS A 224 -33.41 -2.71 -16.18
C LYS A 224 -31.97 -2.26 -16.42
N GLU A 225 -31.13 -3.15 -16.91
CA GLU A 225 -29.69 -2.96 -17.06
C GLU A 225 -29.27 -2.56 -18.49
N ILE A 226 -30.24 -2.48 -19.40
CA ILE A 226 -30.05 -2.07 -20.79
C ILE A 226 -29.98 -0.55 -20.83
N ASP A 227 -28.79 0.01 -20.99
CA ASP A 227 -28.62 1.46 -21.15
C ASP A 227 -29.12 1.90 -22.54
N PRO A 228 -30.15 2.76 -22.64
CA PRO A 228 -30.63 3.27 -23.92
C PRO A 228 -29.54 3.98 -24.74
N LYS A 229 -28.50 4.51 -24.07
CA LYS A 229 -27.35 5.15 -24.72
C LYS A 229 -26.51 4.15 -25.51
N LEU A 230 -26.37 2.91 -25.03
CA LEU A 230 -25.65 1.85 -25.75
C LEU A 230 -26.39 1.47 -27.03
N ILE A 231 -27.73 1.39 -26.98
CA ILE A 231 -28.57 1.12 -28.16
C ILE A 231 -28.41 2.24 -29.21
N ALA A 232 -28.42 3.50 -28.78
CA ALA A 232 -28.24 4.65 -29.67
C ALA A 232 -26.84 4.75 -30.28
N GLN A 233 -25.84 4.08 -29.69
CA GLN A 233 -24.45 4.07 -30.18
C GLN A 233 -24.15 2.96 -31.18
N ILE A 234 -25.07 2.03 -31.42
CA ILE A 234 -24.91 0.98 -32.43
C ILE A 234 -24.90 1.63 -33.81
N LYS A 235 -23.73 1.62 -34.46
CA LYS A 235 -23.52 2.08 -35.83
C LYS A 235 -22.89 0.94 -36.63
N ASP A 236 -23.38 0.72 -37.86
CA ASP A 236 -22.79 -0.16 -38.87
C ASP A 236 -22.54 -1.62 -38.42
N ASP A 237 -23.58 -2.34 -37.98
CA ASP A 237 -23.54 -3.79 -37.64
C ASP A 237 -22.42 -4.17 -36.65
N GLN A 238 -22.03 -3.24 -35.76
CA GLN A 238 -21.01 -3.46 -34.74
C GLN A 238 -21.58 -3.29 -33.34
N ALA A 239 -21.21 -4.22 -32.47
CA ALA A 239 -21.68 -4.24 -31.10
C ALA A 239 -21.17 -3.01 -30.33
N SER A 240 -22.08 -2.33 -29.64
CA SER A 240 -21.73 -1.28 -28.69
C SER A 240 -21.30 -1.93 -27.37
N THR A 241 -20.09 -1.62 -26.91
CA THR A 241 -19.54 -2.13 -25.65
C THR A 241 -19.62 -1.10 -24.54
N GLY A 242 -19.85 -1.53 -23.31
CA GLY A 242 -19.92 -0.65 -22.15
C GLY A 242 -19.65 -1.39 -20.86
N ALA A 243 -19.38 -0.64 -19.79
CA ALA A 243 -19.26 -1.17 -18.45
C ALA A 243 -20.36 -0.63 -17.54
N SER A 244 -20.83 -1.48 -16.65
CA SER A 244 -21.81 -1.12 -15.63
C SER A 244 -21.46 -1.87 -14.35
N GLY A 245 -21.04 -1.13 -13.32
CA GLY A 245 -20.55 -1.71 -12.08
C GLY A 245 -19.31 -2.59 -12.28
N ASP A 246 -19.41 -3.86 -11.90
CA ASP A 246 -18.37 -4.88 -11.99
C ASP A 246 -18.43 -5.71 -13.29
N ARG A 247 -19.16 -5.25 -14.31
CA ARG A 247 -19.42 -6.03 -15.53
C ARG A 247 -19.12 -5.26 -16.81
N ILE A 248 -18.65 -6.02 -17.80
CA ILE A 248 -18.47 -5.60 -19.19
C ILE A 248 -19.62 -6.18 -20.00
N ARG A 249 -20.19 -5.35 -20.89
CA ARG A 249 -21.36 -5.68 -21.70
C ARG A 249 -21.11 -5.32 -23.15
N ALA A 250 -21.76 -6.04 -24.05
CA ALA A 250 -21.88 -5.64 -25.44
C ALA A 250 -23.30 -5.88 -25.93
N ILE A 251 -23.81 -4.95 -26.74
CA ILE A 251 -25.14 -5.00 -27.37
C ILE A 251 -24.96 -4.96 -28.89
N GLU A 252 -25.52 -5.94 -29.59
CA GLU A 252 -25.56 -5.99 -31.06
C GLU A 252 -27.01 -5.91 -31.54
N LEU A 253 -27.26 -5.16 -32.62
CA LEU A 253 -28.58 -5.05 -33.23
C LEU A 253 -28.63 -5.94 -34.48
N GLN A 254 -29.57 -6.88 -34.51
CA GLN A 254 -29.82 -7.72 -35.67
C GLN A 254 -31.04 -7.19 -36.44
N LEU A 255 -30.76 -6.54 -37.58
CA LEU A 255 -31.80 -6.19 -38.55
C LEU A 255 -32.18 -7.44 -39.37
N GLU A 256 -33.29 -8.09 -39.03
CA GLU A 256 -33.90 -9.06 -39.94
C GLU A 256 -34.47 -8.31 -41.17
N ARG A 257 -33.83 -8.49 -42.34
CA ARG A 257 -34.24 -7.86 -43.62
C ARG A 257 -35.66 -8.24 -44.11
N ALA A 258 -36.38 -9.13 -43.43
CA ALA A 258 -37.60 -9.74 -43.95
C ALA A 258 -38.93 -9.16 -43.43
N ARG A 259 -38.97 -8.39 -42.34
CA ARG A 259 -40.20 -7.70 -41.89
C ARG A 259 -39.84 -6.43 -41.13
N ALA A 260 -40.14 -5.29 -41.73
CA ALA A 260 -39.76 -3.94 -41.29
C ALA A 260 -40.39 -3.47 -39.95
N LEU A 261 -40.58 -4.33 -38.94
CA LEU A 261 -41.23 -3.95 -37.68
C LEU A 261 -40.61 -4.53 -36.40
N HIS A 262 -39.64 -5.45 -36.44
CA HIS A 262 -39.09 -6.05 -35.21
C HIS A 262 -37.57 -5.96 -35.19
N GLN A 263 -37.04 -4.98 -34.46
CA GLN A 263 -35.61 -4.93 -34.15
C GLN A 263 -35.31 -5.93 -33.04
N ARG A 264 -34.42 -6.90 -33.30
CA ARG A 264 -33.91 -7.85 -32.32
C ARG A 264 -32.51 -7.41 -31.92
N ALA A 265 -32.22 -7.42 -30.63
CA ALA A 265 -30.90 -7.11 -30.11
C ALA A 265 -30.45 -8.17 -29.11
N ILE A 266 -29.14 -8.36 -29.04
CA ILE A 266 -28.51 -9.37 -28.20
C ILE A 266 -27.53 -8.69 -27.28
N ILE A 267 -27.62 -8.96 -25.98
CA ILE A 267 -26.65 -8.52 -24.99
C ILE A 267 -25.86 -9.72 -24.51
N GLY A 268 -24.53 -9.61 -24.57
CA GLY A 268 -23.62 -10.50 -23.84
C GLY A 268 -22.96 -9.75 -22.68
N GLN A 269 -22.86 -10.38 -21.51
CA GLN A 269 -22.16 -9.80 -20.36
C GLN A 269 -21.07 -10.73 -19.81
N HIS A 270 -20.00 -10.13 -19.29
CA HIS A 270 -18.94 -10.81 -18.55
C HIS A 270 -18.67 -10.09 -17.22
N GLN A 271 -18.61 -10.84 -16.12
CA GLN A 271 -18.32 -10.31 -14.78
C GLN A 271 -16.82 -10.30 -14.50
N LEU A 272 -16.27 -9.17 -14.06
CA LEU A 272 -14.86 -9.07 -13.70
C LEU A 272 -14.54 -9.97 -12.50
N GLY A 273 -13.53 -10.83 -12.65
CA GLY A 273 -13.06 -11.73 -11.59
C GLY A 273 -13.91 -12.98 -11.38
N ALA A 274 -15.00 -13.17 -12.13
CA ALA A 274 -15.76 -14.41 -12.06
C ALA A 274 -15.03 -15.55 -12.79
N PRO A 275 -14.93 -16.75 -12.20
CA PRO A 275 -14.58 -17.94 -12.97
C PRO A 275 -15.63 -18.08 -14.08
N GLY A 276 -15.21 -18.06 -15.34
CA GLY A 276 -16.14 -18.18 -16.47
C GLY A 276 -17.05 -19.41 -16.31
N LEU A 277 -18.22 -19.44 -16.95
CA LEU A 277 -19.25 -20.48 -16.75
C LEU A 277 -18.69 -21.92 -16.83
N ARG A 278 -17.59 -22.12 -17.58
CA ARG A 278 -16.78 -23.36 -17.64
C ARG A 278 -16.25 -23.83 -16.28
N ALA A 279 -15.73 -22.91 -15.47
CA ALA A 279 -15.16 -23.21 -14.16
C ALA A 279 -16.23 -23.40 -13.08
N HIS A 280 -17.37 -22.71 -13.17
CA HIS A 280 -18.48 -22.91 -12.23
C HIS A 280 -19.16 -24.29 -12.43
N LEU A 281 -19.37 -24.71 -13.68
CA LEU A 281 -19.95 -26.02 -14.00
C LEU A 281 -18.96 -27.20 -13.79
N ALA A 282 -17.65 -26.94 -13.79
CA ALA A 282 -16.65 -27.95 -13.44
C ALA A 282 -16.75 -28.40 -11.96
N HIS A 283 -17.28 -27.57 -11.06
CA HIS A 283 -17.54 -27.94 -9.67
C HIS A 283 -18.87 -28.68 -9.47
N VAL A 284 -19.83 -28.52 -10.37
CA VAL A 284 -21.14 -29.20 -10.28
C VAL A 284 -21.06 -30.66 -10.76
N ARG A 285 -20.05 -31.01 -11.56
CA ARG A 285 -19.84 -32.37 -12.07
C ARG A 285 -18.99 -33.24 -11.12
N LYS A 286 -19.37 -33.36 -9.85
CA LYS A 286 -19.05 -34.57 -9.08
C LYS A 286 -20.23 -35.52 -9.23
N PRO A 287 -20.08 -36.72 -9.82
CA PRO A 287 -21.16 -37.69 -9.84
C PRO A 287 -21.51 -38.06 -8.40
N ALA A 288 -22.79 -37.92 -8.04
CA ALA A 288 -23.34 -38.64 -6.91
C ALA A 288 -23.04 -40.12 -7.15
N GLY A 289 -22.25 -40.72 -6.25
CA GLY A 289 -21.99 -42.14 -6.26
C GLY A 289 -23.32 -42.88 -6.20
N ILE A 290 -23.52 -43.77 -7.17
CA ILE A 290 -24.40 -44.91 -7.00
C ILE A 290 -23.54 -45.95 -6.30
N ASP A 291 -23.87 -46.21 -5.04
CA ASP A 291 -23.75 -47.52 -4.36
C ASP A 291 -24.90 -47.60 -3.35
#